data_AF-A0A6A4XXN2-F1
#
_entry.id   AF-A0A6A4XXN2-F1
#
_cell.length_a   1.000
_cell.length_b   1.000
_cell.length_c   1.000
_cell.angle_alpha   90.00
_cell.angle_beta   90.00
_cell.angle_gamma   90.00
#
_symmetry.space_group_name_H-M   'P 1'
#
loop_
_entity.id
_entity.type
_entity.pdbx_description
1 polymer ?
#
loop_
_entity_poly.entity_id
_entity_poly.type
_entity_poly.pdbx_seq_one_letter_code
_entity_poly.pdbx_strand_id
1 'polypeptide(L)'
;TTACAGGWDGAVVANDGTRGGYRWKVRFLKNPGTYNGLTYPPGTGNMNALNVAYTNLIGASAAVNIYTIQQGNAPLGGSFTLTHTAVATPSILYAASAAMIEQALETLPDISHVTTTQDTLSSYAVAGAVATIGQDGTTATITGIPDIRQYFAPGDLIRFGPPITTASLVGSNGDVPITGVVATSRVTTTDLSPIVVSSSQLVTIVFPGHQLRLGGSIYTVARTGVTIQTITVALNTATTAWTAPNIAVTNFYKITMAYQGATVTSACLPIQTANLGAVLSAMVIAMDGTAAASSVTVTQSPIQVNVAATTSSYVYTVYFTGPTVVGDVPQLSTATTGCTALAGATATVATSVHGGRVAH
;
A
#
# COMPACT_ATOMS: atom_id res chain seq x y z
N THR A 1 -51.63 -28.84 -19.29
CA THR A 1 -50.43 -28.01 -19.47
C THR A 1 -50.13 -27.25 -18.19
N THR A 2 -49.22 -27.73 -17.35
CA THR A 2 -48.62 -26.92 -16.28
C THR A 2 -47.25 -27.50 -15.94
N ALA A 3 -46.26 -27.18 -16.78
CA ALA A 3 -44.86 -27.36 -16.46
C ALA A 3 -44.44 -26.21 -15.55
N CYS A 4 -44.33 -26.46 -14.25
CA CYS A 4 -43.77 -25.48 -13.32
C CYS A 4 -42.25 -25.63 -13.32
N ALA A 5 -41.62 -24.86 -14.20
CA ALA A 5 -40.18 -24.63 -14.22
C ALA A 5 -39.76 -23.78 -13.03
N GLY A 6 -39.01 -24.35 -12.09
CA GLY A 6 -38.10 -23.58 -11.25
C GLY A 6 -36.69 -23.99 -11.62
N GLY A 7 -35.76 -23.06 -11.84
CA GLY A 7 -34.35 -23.40 -11.80
C GLY A 7 -33.42 -22.32 -11.29
N TRP A 8 -32.12 -22.60 -11.38
CA TRP A 8 -31.06 -21.80 -10.78
C TRP A 8 -30.59 -20.72 -11.76
N ASP A 9 -30.33 -19.52 -11.26
CA ASP A 9 -29.81 -18.38 -12.05
C ASP A 9 -30.63 -18.04 -13.31
N GLY A 10 -31.95 -18.25 -13.25
CA GLY A 10 -32.86 -17.98 -14.37
C GLY A 10 -32.96 -19.10 -15.42
N ALA A 11 -32.25 -20.22 -15.26
CA ALA A 11 -32.42 -21.41 -16.09
C ALA A 11 -33.57 -22.27 -15.57
N VAL A 12 -34.19 -23.09 -16.44
CA VAL A 12 -35.20 -24.09 -16.05
C VAL A 12 -34.49 -25.33 -15.53
N VAL A 13 -34.90 -25.92 -14.39
CA VAL A 13 -34.34 -27.22 -13.98
C VAL A 13 -34.87 -28.32 -14.91
N ALA A 14 -33.95 -29.14 -15.42
CA ALA A 14 -34.23 -30.22 -16.37
C ALA A 14 -35.10 -31.36 -15.79
N ASN A 15 -35.17 -31.48 -14.47
CA ASN A 15 -35.93 -32.52 -13.77
C ASN A 15 -37.19 -31.95 -13.11
N ASP A 16 -38.36 -32.45 -13.52
CA ASP A 16 -39.65 -32.11 -12.92
C ASP A 16 -39.68 -32.44 -11.42
N GLY A 17 -40.28 -31.56 -10.61
CA GLY A 17 -40.38 -31.72 -9.14
C GLY A 17 -39.19 -31.22 -8.31
N THR A 18 -38.15 -30.64 -8.91
CA THR A 18 -37.04 -30.02 -8.16
C THR A 18 -37.20 -28.50 -8.04
N ARG A 19 -36.99 -27.95 -6.83
CA ARG A 19 -37.10 -26.50 -6.59
C ARG A 19 -35.89 -25.77 -7.20
N GLY A 20 -36.17 -24.83 -8.10
CA GLY A 20 -35.22 -23.78 -8.47
C GLY A 20 -35.19 -22.63 -7.49
N GLY A 21 -34.29 -21.66 -7.71
CA GLY A 21 -34.22 -20.45 -6.91
C GLY A 21 -32.87 -19.74 -6.99
N TYR A 22 -32.74 -18.73 -6.14
CA TYR A 22 -31.50 -18.00 -5.93
C TYR A 22 -30.90 -18.37 -4.57
N ARG A 23 -29.58 -18.35 -4.47
CA ARG A 23 -28.87 -18.50 -3.20
C ARG A 23 -28.00 -17.28 -2.96
N TRP A 24 -28.20 -16.65 -1.80
CA TRP A 24 -27.35 -15.57 -1.34
C TRP A 24 -26.46 -16.07 -0.20
N LYS A 25 -25.22 -15.58 -0.17
CA LYS A 25 -24.29 -15.83 0.93
C LYS A 25 -24.20 -14.55 1.75
N VAL A 26 -24.65 -14.61 3.00
CA VAL A 26 -24.52 -13.52 3.97
C VAL A 26 -23.33 -13.83 4.88
N ARG A 27 -22.44 -12.87 5.05
CA ARG A 27 -21.32 -12.94 5.99
C ARG A 27 -21.37 -11.71 6.88
N PHE A 28 -21.30 -11.93 8.19
CA PHE A 28 -21.22 -10.85 9.16
C PHE A 28 -19.74 -10.47 9.36
N LEU A 29 -19.40 -9.23 9.02
CA LEU A 29 -18.04 -8.70 9.15
C LEU A 29 -17.84 -7.98 10.50
N LYS A 30 -18.93 -7.50 11.11
CA LYS A 30 -18.92 -6.79 12.39
C LYS A 30 -20.11 -7.25 13.21
N ASN A 31 -19.85 -7.90 14.33
CA ASN A 31 -20.87 -8.40 15.24
C ASN A 31 -20.90 -7.53 16.50
N PRO A 32 -22.07 -7.27 17.11
CA PRO A 32 -22.16 -6.53 18.36
C PRO A 32 -21.41 -7.22 19.50
N GLY A 33 -20.71 -6.44 20.34
CA GLY A 33 -19.95 -6.97 21.47
C GLY A 33 -19.48 -5.89 22.44
N THR A 34 -18.57 -6.26 23.34
CA THR A 34 -18.16 -5.42 24.48
C THR A 34 -17.01 -4.45 24.16
N TYR A 35 -16.33 -4.63 23.03
CA TYR A 35 -15.21 -3.79 22.63
C TYR A 35 -15.69 -2.70 21.67
N ASN A 36 -15.88 -1.47 22.18
CA ASN A 36 -16.44 -0.35 21.41
C ASN A 36 -17.76 -0.69 20.69
N GLY A 37 -18.61 -1.53 21.32
CA GLY A 37 -19.87 -2.00 20.75
C GLY A 37 -19.76 -3.17 19.78
N LEU A 38 -18.55 -3.70 19.54
CA LEU A 38 -18.29 -4.83 18.64
C LEU A 38 -17.60 -6.01 19.37
N THR A 39 -17.65 -7.19 18.77
CA THR A 39 -16.75 -8.30 19.13
C THR A 39 -15.33 -8.01 18.67
N TYR A 40 -14.35 -8.64 19.32
CA TYR A 40 -12.94 -8.51 18.95
C TYR A 40 -12.28 -9.88 18.78
N PRO A 41 -11.57 -10.16 17.67
CA PRO A 41 -11.57 -9.42 16.41
C PRO A 41 -12.99 -9.20 15.85
N PRO A 42 -13.23 -8.14 15.05
CA PRO A 42 -14.55 -7.87 14.47
C PRO A 42 -15.12 -9.06 13.70
N GLY A 43 -16.41 -9.32 13.87
CA GLY A 43 -17.11 -10.41 13.17
C GLY A 43 -16.94 -11.79 13.81
N THR A 44 -16.20 -11.89 14.93
CA THR A 44 -16.22 -13.09 15.77
C THR A 44 -17.53 -13.21 16.55
N GLY A 45 -17.82 -14.39 17.08
CA GLY A 45 -19.06 -14.74 17.75
C GLY A 45 -20.14 -15.23 16.79
N ASN A 46 -21.07 -16.02 17.33
CA ASN A 46 -22.23 -16.49 16.55
C ASN A 46 -23.26 -15.37 16.44
N MET A 47 -23.80 -15.18 15.24
CA MET A 47 -24.96 -14.33 15.01
C MET A 47 -26.22 -15.19 14.99
N ASN A 48 -27.32 -14.64 15.51
CA ASN A 48 -28.62 -15.27 15.40
C ASN A 48 -29.01 -15.40 13.92
N ALA A 49 -29.68 -16.50 13.59
CA ALA A 49 -30.27 -16.67 12.27
C ALA A 49 -31.24 -15.51 11.98
N LEU A 50 -31.26 -15.03 10.74
CA LEU A 50 -32.21 -13.99 10.35
C LEU A 50 -33.63 -14.57 10.43
N ASN A 51 -34.60 -13.74 10.82
CA ASN A 51 -36.00 -14.10 10.70
C ASN A 51 -36.48 -13.72 9.29
N VAL A 52 -37.25 -14.59 8.64
CA VAL A 52 -37.75 -14.33 7.28
C VAL A 52 -39.26 -14.17 7.30
N ALA A 53 -39.71 -13.03 6.78
CA ALA A 53 -41.07 -12.85 6.32
C ALA A 53 -41.06 -12.86 4.78
N TYR A 54 -41.80 -13.79 4.17
CA TYR A 54 -41.90 -13.91 2.71
C TYR A 54 -43.36 -13.99 2.25
N THR A 55 -44.27 -13.37 3.01
CA THR A 55 -45.72 -13.39 2.75
C THR A 55 -46.13 -12.82 1.39
N ASN A 56 -45.27 -11.99 0.79
CA ASN A 56 -45.49 -11.40 -0.53
C ASN A 56 -44.82 -12.21 -1.67
N LEU A 57 -44.15 -13.33 -1.34
CA LEU A 57 -43.56 -14.21 -2.34
C LEU A 57 -44.65 -15.09 -2.94
N ILE A 58 -44.87 -14.97 -4.25
CA ILE A 58 -45.91 -15.69 -4.98
C ILE A 58 -45.42 -17.03 -5.53
N GLY A 59 -46.34 -17.98 -5.75
CA GLY A 59 -46.07 -19.31 -6.30
C GLY A 59 -46.38 -20.45 -5.31
N ALA A 60 -46.91 -21.56 -5.81
CA ALA A 60 -47.47 -22.65 -5.00
C ALA A 60 -46.47 -23.39 -4.10
N SER A 61 -45.16 -23.16 -4.27
CA SER A 61 -44.09 -23.79 -3.48
C SER A 61 -42.98 -22.82 -3.14
N ALA A 62 -43.31 -21.52 -3.08
CA ALA A 62 -42.35 -20.49 -2.74
C ALA A 62 -41.91 -20.65 -1.27
N ALA A 63 -40.60 -20.57 -1.03
CA ALA A 63 -40.03 -20.68 0.30
C ALA A 63 -38.72 -19.90 0.37
N VAL A 64 -38.38 -19.46 1.57
CA VAL A 64 -37.08 -18.88 1.87
C VAL A 64 -36.52 -19.62 3.07
N ASN A 65 -35.38 -20.28 2.87
CA ASN A 65 -34.73 -21.08 3.89
C ASN A 65 -33.41 -20.42 4.28
N ILE A 66 -33.11 -20.41 5.57
CA ILE A 66 -31.83 -19.91 6.09
C ILE A 66 -31.04 -21.07 6.67
N TYR A 67 -29.76 -21.12 6.30
CA TYR A 67 -28.82 -22.09 6.82
C TYR A 67 -27.57 -21.36 7.31
N THR A 68 -27.13 -21.68 8.53
CA THR A 68 -25.82 -21.25 9.01
C THR A 68 -24.76 -22.15 8.36
N ILE A 69 -24.02 -21.58 7.41
CA ILE A 69 -22.96 -22.32 6.68
C ILE A 69 -21.71 -22.46 7.55
N GLN A 70 -21.42 -21.46 8.38
CA GLN A 70 -20.26 -21.41 9.25
C GLN A 70 -20.60 -20.62 10.52
N GLN A 71 -20.34 -21.20 11.68
CA GLN A 71 -20.42 -20.50 12.96
C GLN A 71 -19.22 -19.57 13.15
N GLY A 72 -19.42 -18.50 13.91
CA GLY A 72 -18.33 -17.58 14.25
C GLY A 72 -17.37 -18.23 15.24
N ASN A 73 -16.09 -17.90 15.13
CA ASN A 73 -15.12 -18.26 16.16
C ASN A 73 -15.42 -17.49 17.45
N ALA A 74 -15.05 -18.05 18.60
CA ALA A 74 -15.20 -17.35 19.87
C ALA A 74 -14.49 -15.99 19.83
N PRO A 75 -15.13 -14.91 20.31
CA PRO A 75 -14.47 -13.62 20.44
C PRO A 75 -13.35 -13.70 21.47
N LEU A 76 -12.28 -12.93 21.25
CA LEU A 76 -11.26 -12.67 22.26
C LEU A 76 -11.89 -11.88 23.42
N GLY A 77 -11.58 -12.30 24.64
CA GLY A 77 -12.15 -11.72 25.84
C GLY A 77 -11.33 -12.10 27.08
N GLY A 78 -11.77 -11.59 28.24
CA GLY A 78 -11.18 -11.92 29.53
C GLY A 78 -9.88 -11.16 29.83
N SER A 79 -8.98 -11.81 30.54
CA SER A 79 -7.74 -11.22 31.05
C SER A 79 -6.64 -12.25 31.14
N PHE A 80 -5.40 -11.78 31.21
CA PHE A 80 -4.19 -12.59 31.36
C PHE A 80 -3.28 -11.99 32.44
N THR A 81 -2.28 -12.75 32.86
CA THR A 81 -1.22 -12.28 33.76
C THR A 81 0.13 -12.61 33.14
N LEU A 82 1.13 -11.77 33.39
CA LEU A 82 2.52 -12.03 33.04
C LEU A 82 3.28 -12.41 34.30
N THR A 83 4.19 -13.39 34.21
CA THR A 83 4.99 -13.84 35.36
C THR A 83 6.46 -13.60 35.08
N HIS A 84 7.13 -12.91 36.00
CA HIS A 84 8.59 -12.75 36.02
C HIS A 84 9.09 -13.17 37.40
N THR A 85 10.18 -13.95 37.46
CA THR A 85 10.77 -14.44 38.72
C THR A 85 9.75 -15.05 39.71
N ALA A 86 8.76 -15.78 39.18
CA ALA A 86 7.65 -16.41 39.90
C ALA A 86 6.63 -15.45 40.56
N VAL A 87 6.74 -14.13 40.32
CA VAL A 87 5.73 -13.14 40.71
C VAL A 87 4.90 -12.78 39.47
N ALA A 88 3.58 -12.83 39.62
CA ALA A 88 2.64 -12.48 38.55
C ALA A 88 2.18 -11.03 38.67
N THR A 89 1.96 -10.39 37.53
CA THR A 89 1.29 -9.09 37.47
C THR A 89 -0.15 -9.22 37.99
N PRO A 90 -0.80 -8.09 38.35
CA PRO A 90 -2.25 -8.04 38.41
C PRO A 90 -2.89 -8.52 37.10
N SER A 91 -4.17 -8.86 37.16
CA SER A 91 -4.94 -9.27 35.97
C SER A 91 -4.98 -8.14 34.93
N ILE A 92 -4.51 -8.42 33.72
CA ILE A 92 -4.46 -7.50 32.59
C ILE A 92 -5.58 -7.86 31.61
N LEU A 93 -6.46 -6.91 31.31
CA LEU A 93 -7.51 -7.14 30.31
C LEU A 93 -6.91 -7.46 28.94
N TYR A 94 -7.57 -8.32 28.16
CA TYR A 94 -7.12 -8.66 26.80
C TYR A 94 -6.96 -7.43 25.88
N ALA A 95 -7.71 -6.36 26.16
CA ALA A 95 -7.71 -5.10 25.43
C ALA A 95 -6.96 -3.97 26.17
N ALA A 96 -6.11 -4.31 27.14
CA ALA A 96 -5.29 -3.34 27.85
C ALA A 96 -4.42 -2.52 26.88
N SER A 97 -4.25 -1.24 27.18
CA SER A 97 -3.33 -0.37 26.44
C SER A 97 -1.88 -0.70 26.78
N ALA A 98 -0.93 -0.22 25.97
CA ALA A 98 0.50 -0.31 26.28
C ALA A 98 0.80 0.20 27.70
N ALA A 99 0.32 1.41 28.05
CA ALA A 99 0.52 2.01 29.37
C ALA A 99 -0.02 1.14 30.52
N MET A 100 -1.13 0.42 30.33
CA MET A 100 -1.64 -0.52 31.33
C MET A 100 -0.72 -1.74 31.49
N ILE A 101 -0.12 -2.23 30.41
CA ILE A 101 0.86 -3.32 30.46
C ILE A 101 2.15 -2.84 31.16
N GLU A 102 2.62 -1.64 30.84
CA GLU A 102 3.77 -1.00 31.50
C GLU A 102 3.55 -0.90 33.01
N GLN A 103 2.43 -0.28 33.41
CA GLN A 103 2.07 -0.17 34.83
C GLN A 103 1.97 -1.55 35.51
N ALA A 104 1.39 -2.55 34.84
CA ALA A 104 1.28 -3.90 35.40
C ALA A 104 2.65 -4.56 35.58
N LEU A 105 3.58 -4.37 34.64
CA LEU A 105 4.94 -4.88 34.76
C LEU A 105 5.75 -4.17 35.84
N GLU A 106 5.64 -2.84 35.95
CA GLU A 106 6.32 -2.03 36.98
C GLU A 106 5.77 -2.26 38.39
N THR A 107 4.68 -3.03 38.55
CA THR A 107 4.24 -3.51 39.87
C THR A 107 5.07 -4.69 40.39
N LEU A 108 5.86 -5.34 39.52
CA LEU A 108 6.70 -6.47 39.92
C LEU A 108 7.96 -5.96 40.64
N PRO A 109 8.39 -6.61 41.73
CA PRO A 109 9.47 -6.10 42.59
C PRO A 109 10.83 -5.98 41.89
N ASP A 110 11.06 -6.78 40.85
CA ASP A 110 12.34 -6.83 40.12
C ASP A 110 12.31 -6.05 38.79
N ILE A 111 11.21 -5.34 38.49
CA ILE A 111 11.06 -4.53 37.28
C ILE A 111 10.94 -3.07 37.68
N SER A 112 11.94 -2.27 37.34
CA SER A 112 11.97 -0.83 37.69
C SER A 112 11.26 0.03 36.65
N HIS A 113 11.79 0.07 35.42
CA HIS A 113 11.18 0.82 34.33
C HIS A 113 11.21 0.01 33.05
N VAL A 114 10.07 -0.03 32.35
CA VAL A 114 9.95 -0.69 31.06
C VAL A 114 9.24 0.22 30.07
N THR A 115 9.61 0.15 28.81
CA THR A 115 8.84 0.80 27.74
C THR A 115 8.01 -0.25 27.03
N THR A 116 6.72 0.03 26.85
CA THR A 116 5.82 -0.87 26.13
C THR A 116 5.25 -0.20 24.89
N THR A 117 4.93 -1.02 23.89
CA THR A 117 4.27 -0.57 22.67
C THR A 117 3.13 -1.52 22.36
N GLN A 118 2.04 -0.99 21.81
CA GLN A 118 0.90 -1.78 21.32
C GLN A 118 0.76 -1.57 19.82
N ASP A 119 0.50 -2.66 19.12
CA ASP A 119 0.19 -2.64 17.69
C ASP A 119 -0.92 -3.64 17.39
N THR A 120 -1.56 -3.47 16.24
CA THR A 120 -2.56 -4.39 15.71
C THR A 120 -1.89 -5.63 15.10
N LEU A 121 -2.45 -6.80 15.40
CA LEU A 121 -2.04 -8.06 14.78
C LEU A 121 -3.01 -8.46 13.67
N SER A 122 -2.57 -8.31 12.42
CA SER A 122 -3.30 -8.64 11.21
C SER A 122 -2.79 -9.95 10.62
N SER A 123 -2.96 -11.05 11.37
CA SER A 123 -2.44 -12.38 11.01
C SER A 123 -3.38 -13.20 10.12
N TYR A 124 -4.62 -12.76 9.94
CA TYR A 124 -5.56 -13.44 9.06
C TYR A 124 -5.25 -13.14 7.59
N ALA A 125 -4.59 -14.09 6.92
CA ALA A 125 -4.34 -14.02 5.49
C ALA A 125 -5.61 -14.39 4.70
N VAL A 126 -5.97 -13.57 3.71
CA VAL A 126 -7.00 -13.93 2.74
C VAL A 126 -6.39 -14.89 1.73
N ALA A 127 -6.66 -16.19 1.90
CA ALA A 127 -6.08 -17.23 1.06
C ALA A 127 -6.37 -16.99 -0.44
N GLY A 128 -5.32 -17.05 -1.26
CA GLY A 128 -5.39 -16.85 -2.70
C GLY A 128 -5.45 -15.40 -3.17
N ALA A 129 -5.68 -14.41 -2.27
CA ALA A 129 -5.70 -13.02 -2.67
C ALA A 129 -4.29 -12.47 -2.89
N VAL A 130 -4.06 -11.89 -4.07
CA VAL A 130 -2.81 -11.20 -4.41
C VAL A 130 -3.13 -9.74 -4.69
N ALA A 131 -2.52 -8.84 -3.93
CA ALA A 131 -2.63 -7.40 -4.12
C ALA A 131 -1.42 -6.89 -4.94
N THR A 132 -1.70 -6.20 -6.04
CA THR A 132 -0.69 -5.51 -6.84
C THR A 132 -0.95 -4.02 -6.79
N ILE A 133 0.05 -3.27 -6.32
CA ILE A 133 0.02 -1.81 -6.25
C ILE A 133 1.15 -1.33 -7.16
N GLY A 134 0.82 -0.50 -8.15
CA GLY A 134 1.84 0.14 -8.98
C GLY A 134 2.71 1.08 -8.14
N GLN A 135 3.93 1.38 -8.59
CA GLN A 135 4.71 2.47 -8.01
C GLN A 135 3.92 3.78 -8.12
N ASP A 136 3.78 4.52 -7.02
CA ASP A 136 2.86 5.68 -6.85
C ASP A 136 1.35 5.37 -6.97
N GLY A 137 0.98 4.11 -7.06
CA GLY A 137 -0.41 3.69 -7.14
C GLY A 137 -1.15 3.98 -5.83
N THR A 138 -2.28 4.67 -5.91
CA THR A 138 -3.22 4.83 -4.79
C THR A 138 -4.27 3.73 -4.74
N THR A 139 -4.27 2.83 -5.73
CA THR A 139 -5.23 1.75 -5.88
C THR A 139 -4.49 0.42 -5.98
N ALA A 140 -4.91 -0.55 -5.15
CA ALA A 140 -4.46 -1.93 -5.25
C ALA A 140 -5.42 -2.73 -6.15
N THR A 141 -4.87 -3.45 -7.12
CA THR A 141 -5.62 -4.45 -7.88
C THR A 141 -5.52 -5.78 -7.15
N ILE A 142 -6.67 -6.37 -6.79
CA ILE A 142 -6.73 -7.67 -6.13
C ILE A 142 -7.07 -8.76 -7.15
N THR A 143 -6.30 -9.84 -7.14
CA THR A 143 -6.51 -11.02 -8.00
C THR A 143 -6.50 -12.31 -7.17
N GLY A 144 -6.84 -13.44 -7.80
CA GLY A 144 -6.79 -14.78 -7.19
C GLY A 144 -8.01 -15.14 -6.31
N ILE A 145 -8.95 -14.21 -6.14
CA ILE A 145 -10.26 -14.46 -5.54
C ILE A 145 -11.37 -13.76 -6.34
N PRO A 146 -12.62 -14.28 -6.35
CA PRO A 146 -13.72 -13.66 -7.11
C PRO A 146 -14.19 -12.31 -6.57
N ASP A 147 -14.22 -12.14 -5.25
CA ASP A 147 -14.65 -10.90 -4.60
C ASP A 147 -13.91 -10.71 -3.27
N ILE A 148 -13.16 -9.62 -3.14
CA ILE A 148 -12.42 -9.28 -1.92
C ILE A 148 -13.33 -8.67 -0.84
N ARG A 149 -14.46 -8.07 -1.21
CA ARG A 149 -15.39 -7.38 -0.30
C ARG A 149 -16.07 -8.32 0.69
N GLN A 150 -15.98 -9.63 0.46
CA GLN A 150 -16.44 -10.64 1.41
C GLN A 150 -15.53 -10.81 2.64
N TYR A 151 -14.36 -10.16 2.69
CA TYR A 151 -13.39 -10.32 3.77
C TYR A 151 -13.22 -9.08 4.65
N PHE A 152 -13.54 -7.89 4.15
CA PHE A 152 -13.42 -6.64 4.90
C PHE A 152 -14.44 -5.60 4.43
N ALA A 153 -14.76 -4.67 5.31
CA ALA A 153 -15.64 -3.54 5.10
C ALA A 153 -14.86 -2.21 5.12
N PRO A 154 -15.44 -1.10 4.61
CA PRO A 154 -14.84 0.22 4.79
C PRO A 154 -14.53 0.51 6.27
N GLY A 155 -13.33 1.04 6.51
CA GLY A 155 -12.80 1.33 7.85
C GLY A 155 -12.06 0.16 8.52
N ASP A 156 -12.02 -1.01 7.90
CA ASP A 156 -11.18 -2.11 8.40
C ASP A 156 -9.70 -1.86 8.10
N LEU A 157 -8.84 -2.21 9.05
CA LEU A 157 -7.40 -2.15 8.87
C LEU A 157 -6.93 -3.38 8.08
N ILE A 158 -6.31 -3.14 6.93
CA ILE A 158 -5.69 -4.18 6.11
C ILE A 158 -4.20 -3.97 6.05
N ARG A 159 -3.45 -5.08 6.06
CA ARG A 159 -2.00 -5.07 5.87
C ARG A 159 -1.68 -5.64 4.50
N PHE A 160 -0.88 -4.92 3.71
CA PHE A 160 -0.19 -5.51 2.57
C PHE A 160 1.18 -5.98 3.05
N GLY A 161 1.48 -7.25 2.83
CA GLY A 161 2.75 -7.82 3.24
C GLY A 161 2.87 -9.27 2.83
N PRO A 162 4.07 -9.86 2.95
CA PRO A 162 4.27 -11.25 2.65
C PRO A 162 3.37 -12.12 3.53
N PRO A 163 2.96 -13.30 3.03
CA PRO A 163 2.23 -14.27 3.83
C PRO A 163 3.06 -14.61 5.06
N ILE A 164 2.39 -14.84 6.19
CA ILE A 164 3.07 -15.32 7.38
C ILE A 164 3.62 -16.72 7.05
N THR A 165 4.92 -16.87 7.16
CA THR A 165 5.62 -18.14 6.94
C THR A 165 6.33 -18.55 8.22
N THR A 166 6.96 -19.72 8.21
CA THR A 166 7.85 -20.15 9.30
C THR A 166 9.07 -19.23 9.48
N ALA A 167 9.40 -18.41 8.48
CA ALA A 167 10.46 -17.40 8.56
C ALA A 167 9.97 -16.07 9.16
N SER A 168 8.67 -15.90 9.39
CA SER A 168 8.14 -14.71 10.04
C SER A 168 8.51 -14.69 11.52
N LEU A 169 8.85 -13.51 12.03
CA LEU A 169 9.17 -13.31 13.44
C LEU A 169 7.95 -13.62 14.31
N VAL A 170 8.07 -14.62 15.19
CA VAL A 170 7.01 -15.00 16.13
C VAL A 170 6.63 -13.80 17.01
N GLY A 171 5.33 -13.57 17.19
CA GLY A 171 4.81 -12.46 17.98
C GLY A 171 4.80 -11.11 17.26
N SER A 172 5.26 -11.04 16.02
CA SER A 172 5.15 -9.84 15.17
C SER A 172 3.93 -9.85 14.26
N ASN A 173 3.67 -8.75 13.57
CA ASN A 173 2.63 -8.65 12.54
C ASN A 173 3.06 -9.23 11.18
N GLY A 174 3.77 -10.37 11.21
CA GLY A 174 4.31 -11.02 10.02
C GLY A 174 5.61 -10.42 9.50
N ASP A 175 6.44 -9.87 10.39
CA ASP A 175 7.75 -9.32 10.03
C ASP A 175 8.61 -10.44 9.46
N VAL A 176 9.24 -10.20 8.32
CA VAL A 176 10.19 -11.12 7.68
C VAL A 176 11.51 -10.39 7.46
N PRO A 177 12.64 -11.11 7.31
CA PRO A 177 13.88 -10.49 6.88
C PRO A 177 13.67 -9.72 5.56
N ILE A 178 14.17 -8.49 5.48
CA ILE A 178 14.01 -7.57 4.33
C ILE A 178 14.38 -8.24 3.00
N THR A 179 15.45 -9.03 2.99
CA THR A 179 15.96 -9.77 1.82
C THR A 179 15.44 -11.21 1.74
N GLY A 180 14.47 -11.58 2.60
CA GLY A 180 14.03 -12.95 2.81
C GLY A 180 14.99 -13.83 3.62
N VAL A 181 16.23 -13.36 3.86
CA VAL A 181 17.26 -14.09 4.62
C VAL A 181 17.82 -13.20 5.74
N VAL A 182 17.86 -13.73 6.97
CA VAL A 182 18.34 -13.00 8.15
C VAL A 182 19.75 -12.44 7.95
N ALA A 183 20.67 -13.23 7.39
CA ALA A 183 22.07 -12.83 7.22
C ALA A 183 22.24 -11.57 6.36
N THR A 184 21.53 -11.48 5.23
CA THR A 184 21.62 -10.34 4.29
C THR A 184 20.69 -9.18 4.67
N SER A 185 19.80 -9.39 5.64
CA SER A 185 18.95 -8.34 6.24
C SER A 185 19.59 -7.65 7.45
N ARG A 186 20.80 -8.06 7.85
CA ARG A 186 21.55 -7.39 8.92
C ARG A 186 21.97 -5.99 8.46
N VAL A 187 21.94 -5.07 9.41
CA VAL A 187 22.32 -3.68 9.21
C VAL A 187 23.27 -3.25 10.30
N THR A 188 24.07 -2.25 10.00
CA THR A 188 24.91 -1.55 10.98
C THR A 188 24.23 -0.26 11.38
N THR A 189 24.11 -0.05 12.68
CA THR A 189 23.63 1.20 13.28
C THR A 189 24.77 1.87 14.03
N THR A 190 24.65 3.17 14.25
CA THR A 190 25.55 3.92 15.13
C THR A 190 24.72 4.53 16.24
N ASP A 191 25.26 4.57 17.45
CA ASP A 191 24.54 5.14 18.60
C ASP A 191 24.09 6.57 18.29
N LEU A 192 22.84 6.86 18.65
CA LEU A 192 22.18 8.15 18.42
C LEU A 192 22.10 8.59 16.95
N SER A 193 22.33 7.69 16.00
CA SER A 193 22.21 7.97 14.57
C SER A 193 20.88 7.47 14.02
N PRO A 194 20.11 8.30 13.28
CA PRO A 194 18.95 7.84 12.53
C PRO A 194 19.34 7.09 11.24
N ILE A 195 20.64 6.93 10.97
CA ILE A 195 21.16 6.32 9.75
C ILE A 195 21.44 4.83 9.99
N VAL A 196 20.87 4.01 9.12
CA VAL A 196 21.03 2.57 9.10
C VAL A 196 21.76 2.19 7.81
N VAL A 197 22.87 1.46 7.93
CA VAL A 197 23.68 1.04 6.79
C VAL A 197 23.45 -0.45 6.53
N SER A 198 23.00 -0.81 5.32
CA SER A 198 22.93 -2.20 4.89
C SER A 198 24.13 -2.55 4.01
N SER A 199 24.61 -3.79 4.12
CA SER A 199 25.57 -4.36 3.17
C SER A 199 24.92 -4.86 1.87
N SER A 200 23.59 -4.92 1.83
CA SER A 200 22.79 -5.30 0.66
C SER A 200 22.17 -4.06 0.03
N GLN A 201 21.95 -4.09 -1.29
CA GLN A 201 21.21 -3.03 -1.96
C GLN A 201 19.71 -3.17 -1.69
N LEU A 202 19.12 -2.17 -1.02
CA LEU A 202 17.73 -2.21 -0.54
C LEU A 202 16.79 -1.23 -1.25
N VAL A 203 17.30 -0.37 -2.14
CA VAL A 203 16.53 0.72 -2.79
C VAL A 203 15.33 0.26 -3.65
N THR A 204 15.25 -1.04 -3.95
CA THR A 204 14.13 -1.65 -4.70
C THR A 204 13.17 -2.46 -3.82
N ILE A 205 13.48 -2.59 -2.53
CA ILE A 205 12.74 -3.44 -1.57
C ILE A 205 12.16 -2.60 -0.43
N VAL A 206 12.93 -1.61 0.01
CA VAL A 206 12.57 -0.70 1.10
C VAL A 206 12.22 0.65 0.51
N PHE A 207 11.06 1.18 0.90
CA PHE A 207 10.56 2.48 0.45
C PHE A 207 10.25 3.37 1.66
N PRO A 208 10.28 4.70 1.51
CA PRO A 208 9.78 5.60 2.55
C PRO A 208 8.36 5.20 3.01
N GLY A 209 8.11 5.27 4.31
CA GLY A 209 6.87 4.83 4.94
C GLY A 209 6.81 3.34 5.32
N HIS A 210 7.71 2.50 4.82
CA HIS A 210 7.83 1.12 5.32
C HIS A 210 8.18 1.10 6.80
N GLN A 211 7.61 0.16 7.54
CA GLN A 211 7.98 -0.12 8.92
C GLN A 211 9.03 -1.23 8.97
N LEU A 212 10.15 -0.98 9.67
CA LEU A 212 11.24 -1.92 9.88
C LEU A 212 11.44 -2.16 11.36
N ARG A 213 11.65 -3.42 11.76
CA ARG A 213 12.01 -3.75 13.14
C ARG A 213 13.53 -3.84 13.30
N LEU A 214 14.09 -3.04 14.20
CA LEU A 214 15.51 -3.02 14.54
C LEU A 214 15.64 -3.12 16.07
N GLY A 215 16.39 -4.11 16.56
CA GLY A 215 16.60 -4.30 18.01
C GLY A 215 15.29 -4.45 18.81
N GLY A 216 14.23 -4.98 18.20
CA GLY A 216 12.91 -5.15 18.83
C GLY A 216 11.94 -3.97 18.64
N SER A 217 12.44 -2.77 18.34
CA SER A 217 11.62 -1.57 18.12
C SER A 217 11.25 -1.40 16.65
N ILE A 218 10.06 -0.83 16.39
CA ILE A 218 9.58 -0.54 15.03
C ILE A 218 9.94 0.89 14.66
N TYR A 219 10.54 1.06 13.48
CA TYR A 219 10.94 2.34 12.91
C TYR A 219 10.25 2.54 11.57
N THR A 220 9.86 3.78 11.27
CA THR A 220 9.35 4.14 9.94
C THR A 220 10.49 4.67 9.08
N VAL A 221 10.66 4.13 7.88
CA VAL A 221 11.68 4.57 6.94
C VAL A 221 11.35 5.97 6.46
N ALA A 222 12.20 6.93 6.81
CA ALA A 222 12.05 8.31 6.33
C ALA A 222 12.61 8.48 4.91
N ARG A 223 13.79 7.89 4.63
CA ARG A 223 14.53 8.01 3.37
C ARG A 223 15.35 6.74 3.11
N THR A 224 15.66 6.47 1.84
CA THR A 224 16.33 5.24 1.41
C THR A 224 17.66 5.49 0.68
N GLY A 225 18.11 6.74 0.58
CA GLY A 225 19.19 7.09 -0.35
C GLY A 225 18.68 7.54 -1.73
N VAL A 226 17.43 7.20 -2.08
CA VAL A 226 16.85 7.57 -3.38
C VAL A 226 16.35 9.01 -3.34
N THR A 227 16.90 9.86 -4.21
CA THR A 227 16.29 11.17 -4.49
C THR A 227 15.05 10.97 -5.36
N ILE A 228 13.98 11.70 -5.05
CA ILE A 228 12.76 11.77 -5.85
C ILE A 228 12.53 13.23 -6.27
N GLN A 229 12.33 13.45 -7.56
CA GLN A 229 11.97 14.75 -8.11
C GLN A 229 10.71 14.63 -8.95
N THR A 230 9.90 15.68 -8.99
CA THR A 230 8.72 15.74 -9.83
C THR A 230 8.93 16.73 -10.96
N ILE A 231 8.60 16.33 -12.19
CA ILE A 231 8.52 17.22 -13.34
C ILE A 231 7.04 17.41 -13.68
N THR A 232 6.54 18.62 -13.52
CA THR A 232 5.18 18.97 -13.91
C THR A 232 5.23 19.64 -15.27
N VAL A 233 4.52 19.05 -16.23
CA VAL A 233 4.39 19.59 -17.57
C VAL A 233 2.93 19.93 -17.83
N ALA A 234 2.65 21.21 -18.01
CA ALA A 234 1.29 21.73 -18.13
C ALA A 234 1.09 22.50 -19.44
N LEU A 235 -0.16 22.52 -19.89
CA LEU A 235 -0.63 23.32 -21.02
C LEU A 235 -2.06 23.80 -20.73
N ASN A 236 -2.43 24.94 -21.30
CA ASN A 236 -3.77 25.50 -21.19
C ASN A 236 -4.86 24.47 -21.61
N THR A 237 -5.97 24.40 -20.86
CA THR A 237 -7.11 23.50 -21.10
C THR A 237 -8.04 23.94 -22.22
N ALA A 238 -7.80 25.08 -22.87
CA ALA A 238 -8.50 25.44 -24.10
C ALA A 238 -8.46 24.22 -25.04
N THR A 239 -9.62 23.79 -25.54
CA THR A 239 -9.78 22.54 -26.31
C THR A 239 -8.93 22.50 -27.57
N THR A 240 -8.49 23.66 -28.06
CA THR A 240 -7.55 23.83 -29.18
C THR A 240 -6.08 23.65 -28.79
N ALA A 241 -5.74 23.81 -27.51
CA ALA A 241 -4.39 23.67 -26.98
C ALA A 241 -4.09 22.22 -26.58
N TRP A 242 -4.96 21.56 -25.80
CA TRP A 242 -4.75 20.18 -25.32
C TRP A 242 -5.13 19.12 -26.36
N THR A 243 -4.42 19.11 -27.49
CA THR A 243 -4.65 18.19 -28.61
C THR A 243 -3.55 17.13 -28.71
N ALA A 244 -3.84 15.97 -29.31
CA ALA A 244 -2.86 14.89 -29.47
C ALA A 244 -1.53 15.34 -30.14
N PRO A 245 -1.54 16.19 -31.20
CA PRO A 245 -0.29 16.71 -31.77
C PRO A 245 0.52 17.55 -30.78
N ASN A 246 -0.11 18.44 -30.02
CA ASN A 246 0.58 19.28 -29.05
C ASN A 246 1.14 18.48 -27.87
N ILE A 247 0.46 17.39 -27.50
CA ILE A 247 0.83 16.60 -26.33
C ILE A 247 1.92 15.57 -26.66
N ALA A 248 1.81 14.89 -27.80
CA ALA A 248 2.64 13.72 -28.12
C ALA A 248 3.74 14.01 -29.16
N VAL A 249 3.64 15.09 -29.93
CA VAL A 249 4.51 15.34 -31.09
C VAL A 249 5.30 16.64 -30.96
N THR A 250 4.68 17.71 -30.47
CA THR A 250 5.34 19.01 -30.35
C THR A 250 6.38 19.02 -29.23
N ASN A 251 7.66 19.01 -29.61
CA ASN A 251 8.78 19.06 -28.67
C ASN A 251 9.04 20.49 -28.19
N PHE A 252 8.67 20.82 -26.96
CA PHE A 252 8.62 22.21 -26.47
C PHE A 252 9.59 22.54 -25.33
N TYR A 253 10.12 21.54 -24.63
CA TYR A 253 11.07 21.75 -23.52
C TYR A 253 12.20 20.74 -23.55
N LYS A 254 13.32 21.05 -22.91
CA LYS A 254 14.42 20.12 -22.66
C LYS A 254 14.76 20.10 -21.18
N ILE A 255 15.37 19.02 -20.73
CA ILE A 255 15.79 18.82 -19.35
C ILE A 255 17.31 18.86 -19.29
N THR A 256 17.85 19.57 -18.31
CA THR A 256 19.28 19.59 -18.00
C THR A 256 19.50 18.96 -16.64
N MET A 257 20.43 18.00 -16.60
CA MET A 257 20.86 17.29 -15.39
C MET A 257 22.32 17.64 -15.11
N ALA A 258 22.60 18.01 -13.87
CA ALA A 258 23.96 18.17 -13.37
C ALA A 258 24.26 17.02 -12.40
N TYR A 259 25.36 16.30 -12.64
CA TYR A 259 25.75 15.17 -11.82
C TYR A 259 27.28 15.01 -11.80
N GLN A 260 27.87 14.82 -10.62
CA GLN A 260 29.32 14.63 -10.42
C GLN A 260 30.21 15.68 -11.12
N GLY A 261 29.76 16.94 -11.16
CA GLY A 261 30.46 18.04 -11.82
C GLY A 261 30.32 18.08 -13.35
N ALA A 262 29.64 17.12 -13.96
CA ALA A 262 29.25 17.13 -15.36
C ALA A 262 27.81 17.66 -15.53
N THR A 263 27.47 18.10 -16.74
CA THR A 263 26.11 18.54 -17.07
C THR A 263 25.74 18.09 -18.46
N VAL A 264 24.57 17.46 -18.59
CA VAL A 264 24.02 16.98 -19.86
C VAL A 264 22.63 17.55 -20.04
N THR A 265 22.29 17.92 -21.29
CA THR A 265 20.97 18.42 -21.66
C THR A 265 20.32 17.47 -22.66
N SER A 266 19.05 17.13 -22.46
CA SER A 266 18.29 16.28 -23.37
C SER A 266 18.01 16.97 -24.71
N ALA A 267 17.57 16.19 -25.70
CA ALA A 267 16.83 16.73 -26.83
C ALA A 267 15.52 17.40 -26.36
N CYS A 268 14.88 18.18 -27.23
CA CYS A 268 13.54 18.71 -26.94
C CYS A 268 12.53 17.56 -26.86
N LEU A 269 11.66 17.62 -25.86
CA LEU A 269 10.70 16.61 -25.45
C LEU A 269 9.27 17.15 -25.62
N PRO A 270 8.32 16.27 -25.96
CA PRO A 270 6.90 16.63 -25.97
C PRO A 270 6.32 16.57 -24.55
N ILE A 271 5.14 17.17 -24.35
CA ILE A 271 4.43 17.15 -23.06
C ILE A 271 4.32 15.74 -22.50
N GLN A 272 3.93 14.78 -23.35
CA GLN A 272 3.86 13.38 -23.00
C GLN A 272 5.04 12.61 -23.57
N THR A 273 6.01 12.29 -22.71
CA THR A 273 7.17 11.49 -23.07
C THR A 273 7.05 10.08 -22.49
N ALA A 274 6.73 9.09 -23.32
CA ALA A 274 6.52 7.71 -22.88
C ALA A 274 7.77 7.07 -22.25
N ASN A 275 8.96 7.42 -22.74
CA ASN A 275 10.23 6.79 -22.32
C ASN A 275 11.13 7.75 -21.53
N LEU A 276 10.56 8.65 -20.72
CA LEU A 276 11.32 9.68 -20.02
C LEU A 276 12.43 9.08 -19.12
N GLY A 277 12.17 7.94 -18.47
CA GLY A 277 13.18 7.25 -17.65
C GLY A 277 14.41 6.79 -18.45
N ALA A 278 14.23 6.35 -19.70
CA ALA A 278 15.35 5.98 -20.57
C ALA A 278 16.16 7.21 -21.01
N VAL A 279 15.48 8.33 -21.29
CA VAL A 279 16.15 9.61 -21.60
C VAL A 279 17.03 10.05 -20.42
N LEU A 280 16.47 10.06 -19.21
CA LEU A 280 17.22 10.47 -18.01
C LEU A 280 18.35 9.49 -17.67
N SER A 281 18.12 8.18 -17.80
CA SER A 281 19.18 7.17 -17.58
C SER A 281 20.31 7.31 -18.61
N ALA A 282 20.01 7.63 -19.86
CA ALA A 282 21.03 7.91 -20.87
C ALA A 282 21.85 9.18 -20.54
N MET A 283 21.24 10.21 -19.93
CA MET A 283 21.97 11.39 -19.44
C MET A 283 22.93 11.03 -18.31
N VAL A 284 22.54 10.13 -17.40
CA VAL A 284 23.44 9.60 -16.36
C VAL A 284 24.60 8.83 -17.00
N ILE A 285 24.32 7.94 -17.96
CA ILE A 285 25.36 7.17 -18.68
C ILE A 285 26.34 8.09 -19.42
N ALA A 286 25.86 9.18 -20.01
CA ALA A 286 26.70 10.14 -20.69
C ALA A 286 27.67 10.88 -19.73
N MET A 287 27.30 11.03 -18.46
CA MET A 287 28.16 11.62 -17.43
C MET A 287 29.03 10.57 -16.71
N ASP A 288 28.53 9.35 -16.57
CA ASP A 288 29.21 8.22 -15.95
C ASP A 288 28.93 6.94 -16.75
N GLY A 289 29.90 6.54 -17.58
CA GLY A 289 29.78 5.36 -18.44
C GLY A 289 29.65 4.02 -17.68
N THR A 290 29.80 4.01 -16.37
CA THR A 290 29.58 2.83 -15.52
C THR A 290 28.14 2.72 -15.01
N ALA A 291 27.32 3.75 -15.23
CA ALA A 291 25.93 3.78 -14.80
C ALA A 291 25.08 2.73 -15.52
N ALA A 292 24.11 2.17 -14.79
CA ALA A 292 23.15 1.23 -15.37
C ALA A 292 22.11 1.95 -16.24
N ALA A 293 21.59 1.26 -17.25
CA ALA A 293 20.49 1.77 -18.08
C ALA A 293 19.18 1.97 -17.29
N SER A 294 19.10 1.44 -16.06
CA SER A 294 18.00 1.61 -15.12
C SER A 294 18.36 2.53 -13.95
N SER A 295 19.35 3.43 -14.11
CA SER A 295 19.73 4.36 -13.04
C SER A 295 18.64 5.35 -12.66
N VAL A 296 17.71 5.64 -13.57
CA VAL A 296 16.56 6.49 -13.32
C VAL A 296 15.28 5.77 -13.76
N THR A 297 14.32 5.63 -12.86
CA THR A 297 12.96 5.18 -13.19
C THR A 297 11.99 6.35 -13.10
N VAL A 298 10.95 6.32 -13.93
CA VAL A 298 9.96 7.41 -13.99
C VAL A 298 8.56 6.82 -14.03
N THR A 299 7.68 7.32 -13.18
CA THR A 299 6.24 7.09 -13.27
C THR A 299 5.56 8.35 -13.82
N GLN A 300 4.43 8.19 -14.49
CA GLN A 300 3.63 9.29 -15.01
C GLN A 300 2.24 9.23 -14.38
N SER A 301 1.75 10.35 -13.86
CA SER A 301 0.38 10.46 -13.39
C SER A 301 -0.63 10.35 -14.54
N PRO A 302 -1.88 9.97 -14.26
CA PRO A 302 -3.00 10.35 -15.12
C PRO A 302 -3.02 11.87 -15.31
N ILE A 303 -3.70 12.33 -16.37
CA ILE A 303 -3.91 13.77 -16.61
C ILE A 303 -4.50 14.44 -15.37
N GLN A 304 -3.86 15.49 -14.88
CA GLN A 304 -4.35 16.33 -13.80
C GLN A 304 -4.98 17.58 -14.42
N VAL A 305 -6.27 17.81 -14.14
CA VAL A 305 -6.99 18.98 -14.66
C VAL A 305 -7.18 19.98 -13.54
N ASN A 306 -6.56 21.15 -13.66
CA ASN A 306 -6.76 22.28 -12.77
C ASN A 306 -7.76 23.26 -13.41
N VAL A 307 -9.00 23.19 -12.95
CA VAL A 307 -10.10 24.02 -13.45
C VAL A 307 -9.88 25.51 -13.13
N ALA A 308 -9.30 25.83 -11.96
CA ALA A 308 -9.07 27.20 -11.53
C ALA A 308 -7.95 27.88 -12.34
N ALA A 309 -6.88 27.14 -12.65
CA ALA A 309 -5.78 27.64 -13.47
C ALA A 309 -6.01 27.47 -14.98
N THR A 310 -7.11 26.83 -15.40
CA THR A 310 -7.37 26.45 -16.79
C THR A 310 -6.20 25.69 -17.42
N THR A 311 -5.63 24.74 -16.69
CA THR A 311 -4.49 23.94 -17.13
C THR A 311 -4.71 22.45 -16.95
N SER A 312 -4.16 21.69 -17.88
CA SER A 312 -4.04 20.24 -17.81
C SER A 312 -2.56 19.94 -17.69
N SER A 313 -2.20 18.91 -16.95
CA SER A 313 -0.80 18.55 -16.74
C SER A 313 -0.57 17.06 -16.58
N TYR A 314 0.64 16.64 -16.93
CA TYR A 314 1.22 15.40 -16.43
C TYR A 314 2.24 15.71 -15.34
N VAL A 315 2.24 14.88 -14.30
CA VAL A 315 3.30 14.87 -13.29
C VAL A 315 4.12 13.61 -13.50
N TYR A 316 5.41 13.80 -13.77
CA TYR A 316 6.40 12.74 -13.83
C TYR A 316 7.10 12.65 -12.49
N THR A 317 7.06 11.50 -11.82
CA THR A 317 7.85 11.25 -10.62
C THR A 317 9.12 10.52 -11.03
N VAL A 318 10.26 11.17 -10.83
CA VAL A 318 11.59 10.72 -11.21
C VAL A 318 12.30 10.15 -9.99
N TYR A 319 12.74 8.89 -10.09
CA TYR A 319 13.42 8.16 -9.04
C TYR A 319 14.86 7.88 -9.45
N PHE A 320 15.81 8.38 -8.65
CA PHE A 320 17.24 8.13 -8.85
C PHE A 320 17.65 6.88 -8.06
N THR A 321 17.48 5.71 -8.67
CA THR A 321 17.61 4.39 -8.01
C THR A 321 18.92 3.66 -8.33
N GLY A 322 19.63 4.08 -9.38
CA GLY A 322 20.90 3.47 -9.77
C GLY A 322 21.97 3.64 -8.69
N PRO A 323 22.86 2.66 -8.48
CA PRO A 323 23.92 2.75 -7.48
C PRO A 323 24.83 3.96 -7.70
N THR A 324 24.99 4.38 -8.95
CA THR A 324 25.77 5.56 -9.33
C THR A 324 25.07 6.87 -9.07
N VAL A 325 23.79 6.92 -8.68
CA VAL A 325 23.01 8.14 -8.41
C VAL A 325 22.29 8.09 -7.05
N VAL A 326 22.71 7.19 -6.16
CA VAL A 326 22.24 7.16 -4.77
C VAL A 326 22.80 8.35 -4.00
N GLY A 327 21.95 9.01 -3.21
CA GLY A 327 22.27 10.22 -2.46
C GLY A 327 21.50 11.42 -3.01
N ASP A 328 21.94 12.62 -2.64
CA ASP A 328 21.34 13.87 -3.10
C ASP A 328 21.71 14.14 -4.55
N VAL A 329 20.70 14.15 -5.42
CA VAL A 329 20.83 14.56 -6.82
C VAL A 329 20.38 16.01 -6.96
N PRO A 330 21.18 16.92 -7.56
CA PRO A 330 20.76 18.28 -7.83
C PRO A 330 19.43 18.35 -8.59
N GLN A 331 18.63 19.37 -8.30
CA GLN A 331 17.34 19.52 -8.96
C GLN A 331 17.53 19.63 -10.48
N LEU A 332 16.78 18.83 -11.25
CA LEU A 332 16.75 18.95 -12.70
C LEU A 332 16.26 20.35 -13.07
N SER A 333 16.77 20.89 -14.17
CA SER A 333 16.29 22.15 -14.72
C SER A 333 15.63 21.92 -16.06
N THR A 334 14.68 22.79 -16.42
CA THR A 334 14.00 22.76 -17.70
C THR A 334 14.21 24.06 -18.44
N ALA A 335 14.27 24.00 -19.75
CA ALA A 335 14.36 25.16 -20.62
C ALA A 335 13.53 24.95 -21.88
N THR A 336 12.97 26.02 -22.42
CA THR A 336 12.22 26.00 -23.69
C THR A 336 13.03 26.61 -24.84
N THR A 337 14.15 27.28 -24.54
CA THR A 337 15.01 27.92 -25.54
C THR A 337 15.58 26.89 -26.52
N GLY A 338 15.31 27.10 -27.80
CA GLY A 338 15.72 26.20 -28.89
C GLY A 338 14.77 25.04 -29.16
N CYS A 339 13.62 24.98 -28.46
CA CYS A 339 12.54 24.04 -28.74
C CYS A 339 11.36 24.75 -29.44
N THR A 340 10.41 23.98 -29.96
CA THR A 340 9.21 24.54 -30.60
C THR A 340 8.35 25.23 -29.57
N ALA A 341 8.07 26.52 -29.77
CA ALA A 341 7.23 27.28 -28.85
C ALA A 341 5.79 26.73 -28.83
N LEU A 342 5.29 26.47 -27.63
CA LEU A 342 3.91 26.04 -27.40
C LEU A 342 3.26 27.03 -26.43
N ALA A 343 2.31 27.83 -26.94
CA ALA A 343 1.73 28.93 -26.20
C ALA A 343 0.99 28.43 -24.94
N GLY A 344 1.31 29.00 -23.78
CA GLY A 344 0.72 28.60 -22.50
C GLY A 344 1.21 27.26 -21.96
N ALA A 345 2.28 26.69 -22.53
CA ALA A 345 2.94 25.51 -21.99
C ALA A 345 3.98 25.87 -20.92
N THR A 346 4.08 25.08 -19.87
CA THR A 346 5.08 25.23 -18.82
C THR A 346 5.67 23.87 -18.44
N ALA A 347 6.97 23.83 -18.18
CA ALA A 347 7.63 22.69 -17.55
C ALA A 347 8.33 23.19 -16.27
N THR A 348 8.11 22.54 -15.15
CA THR A 348 8.69 22.91 -13.85
C THR A 348 9.17 21.67 -13.12
N VAL A 349 10.25 21.80 -12.36
CA VAL A 349 10.83 20.72 -11.56
C VAL A 349 10.80 21.10 -10.09
N ALA A 350 10.53 20.14 -9.22
CA ALA A 350 10.71 20.26 -7.79
C ALA A 350 11.31 18.96 -7.22
N THR A 351 12.21 19.08 -6.24
CA THR A 351 12.64 17.91 -5.45
C THR A 351 11.59 17.61 -4.38
N SER A 352 10.99 16.42 -4.43
CA SER A 352 9.98 15.99 -3.46
C SER A 352 10.61 15.25 -2.29
N VAL A 353 11.64 14.44 -2.54
CA VAL A 353 12.40 13.72 -1.52
C VAL A 353 13.88 13.81 -1.83
N HIS A 354 14.66 14.24 -0.84
CA HIS A 354 16.11 14.20 -0.90
C HIS A 354 16.61 12.78 -0.61
N GLY A 355 17.61 12.31 -1.36
CA GLY A 355 18.23 11.01 -1.11
C GLY A 355 19.12 11.00 0.13
N GLY A 356 19.70 12.15 0.51
CA GLY A 356 20.65 12.31 1.60
C GLY A 356 20.06 12.81 2.93
N ARG A 357 20.97 12.98 3.91
CA ARG A 357 20.74 13.01 5.38
C ARG A 357 19.47 13.75 5.81
N VAL A 358 18.68 13.09 6.67
CA VAL A 358 17.73 13.80 7.54
C VAL A 358 18.59 14.56 8.56
N ALA A 359 18.38 15.86 8.70
CA ALA A 359 19.00 16.62 9.77
C ALA A 359 18.53 16.05 11.13
N HIS A 360 19.43 16.03 12.12
CA HIS A 360 19.08 15.85 13.52
C HIS A 360 18.13 16.96 13.98
#